data_AF-A0A4Q2RNA7-F1
#
_entry.id   AF-A0A4Q2RNA7-F1
#
_cell.length_a   1.000
_cell.length_b   1.000
_cell.length_c   1.000
_cell.angle_alpha   90.00
_cell.angle_beta   90.00
_cell.angle_gamma   90.00
#
_symmetry.space_group_name_H-M   'P 1'
#
loop_
_entity.id
_entity.type
_entity.pdbx_description
1 polymer ?
#
loop_
_entity_poly.entity_id
_entity_poly.type
_entity_poly.pdbx_seq_one_letter_code
_entity_poly.pdbx_strand_id
1 'polypeptide(L)'
;MSIATAVNVLRVAPSRPGSTPGSMSLADHLREARARLIRSALVLVVAFFVALPFYDQLLDLVLGPYNQAQALVGAETVSTAYVAGATGPLMLNLKLCGTAAVVAASPYWLWQVWSFVVPGLLAREKRWSKVFAAIAGPLFISGVALGYYVLPKGLGVLIGFTPDGMENLVEFGDYFSFFSRMLLVFGIAVEIPFFLVLLNLAGVVTGAQLGRHRSIILMSAVVFAAVATPSTDPFSMLMLAIPMMVLFILAEVITRLIDRRRASRALAQVAPWTED
;
A
#
# COMPACT_ATOMS: atom_id res chain seq x y z
N MET A 1 8.77 -17.28 -30.45
CA MET A 1 8.11 -17.81 -29.23
C MET A 1 6.63 -17.97 -29.56
N SER A 2 6.13 -19.21 -29.70
CA SER A 2 4.76 -19.47 -30.17
C SER A 2 3.73 -18.97 -29.16
N ILE A 3 2.58 -18.47 -29.64
CA ILE A 3 1.43 -18.07 -28.80
C ILE A 3 1.04 -19.21 -27.83
N ALA A 4 1.17 -20.46 -28.27
CA ALA A 4 0.97 -21.64 -27.43
C ALA A 4 1.95 -21.70 -26.24
N THR A 5 3.22 -21.30 -26.44
CA THR A 5 4.22 -21.23 -25.37
C THR A 5 3.90 -20.13 -24.36
N ALA A 6 3.43 -18.96 -24.83
CA ALA A 6 2.99 -17.88 -23.95
C ALA A 6 1.75 -18.27 -23.12
N VAL A 7 0.78 -18.96 -23.73
CA VAL A 7 -0.42 -19.47 -23.05
C VAL A 7 -0.09 -20.59 -22.06
N ASN A 8 0.88 -21.45 -22.37
CA ASN A 8 1.28 -22.54 -21.47
C ASN A 8 2.02 -22.02 -20.22
N VAL A 9 2.79 -20.94 -20.35
CA VAL A 9 3.41 -20.24 -19.22
C VAL A 9 2.36 -19.60 -18.30
N LEU A 10 1.19 -19.27 -18.83
CA LEU A 10 0.06 -18.71 -18.06
C LEU A 10 -0.83 -19.77 -17.40
N ARG A 11 -0.66 -21.08 -17.68
CA ARG A 11 -1.48 -22.15 -17.09
C ARG A 11 -0.88 -22.61 -15.75
N VAL A 12 -1.64 -22.35 -14.68
CA VAL A 12 -1.46 -23.00 -13.37
C VAL A 12 -2.17 -24.36 -13.47
N ALA A 13 -1.52 -25.36 -14.08
CA ALA A 13 -2.02 -26.73 -14.08
C ALA A 13 -1.28 -27.52 -12.99
N PRO A 14 -2.00 -28.19 -12.06
CA PRO A 14 -1.36 -29.02 -11.05
C PRO A 14 -0.69 -30.20 -11.76
N SER A 15 0.63 -30.26 -11.68
CA SER A 15 1.40 -31.36 -12.25
C SER A 15 1.52 -32.48 -11.23
N ARG A 16 0.46 -33.30 -11.10
CA ARG A 16 0.45 -34.76 -10.85
C ARG A 16 -0.89 -35.22 -10.25
N PRO A 17 -1.50 -36.31 -10.77
CA PRO A 17 -2.54 -37.02 -10.04
C PRO A 17 -1.88 -37.74 -8.86
N GLY A 18 -2.22 -37.37 -7.62
CA GLY A 18 -1.82 -38.11 -6.41
C GLY A 18 -1.24 -37.32 -5.22
N SER A 19 -1.07 -35.99 -5.29
CA SER A 19 -0.58 -35.22 -4.13
C SER A 19 -1.71 -34.96 -3.12
N THR A 20 -1.49 -35.33 -1.86
CA THR A 20 -2.38 -35.07 -0.71
C THR A 20 -2.70 -33.57 -0.59
N PRO A 21 -3.94 -33.17 -0.24
CA PRO A 21 -4.28 -31.75 -0.04
C PRO A 21 -3.46 -31.14 1.10
N GLY A 22 -2.37 -30.42 0.76
CA GLY A 22 -1.48 -29.78 1.73
C GLY A 22 0.02 -29.92 1.46
N SER A 23 0.45 -30.81 0.55
CA SER A 23 1.87 -31.01 0.22
C SER A 23 2.17 -30.61 -1.23
N MET A 24 2.13 -29.32 -1.53
CA MET A 24 2.77 -28.83 -2.77
C MET A 24 4.28 -28.95 -2.61
N SER A 25 4.97 -29.45 -3.64
CA SER A 25 6.44 -29.38 -3.65
C SER A 25 6.89 -27.92 -3.76
N LEU A 26 8.06 -27.57 -3.20
CA LEU A 26 8.63 -26.22 -3.33
C LEU A 26 8.74 -25.80 -4.81
N ALA A 27 9.00 -26.75 -5.70
CA ALA A 27 9.02 -26.52 -7.14
C ALA A 27 7.64 -26.13 -7.71
N ASP A 28 6.55 -26.75 -7.22
CA ASP A 28 5.19 -26.39 -7.65
C ASP A 28 4.78 -25.02 -7.11
N HIS A 29 5.17 -24.69 -5.88
CA HIS A 29 4.94 -23.37 -5.29
C HIS A 29 5.67 -22.26 -6.07
N LEU A 30 6.92 -22.49 -6.50
CA LEU A 30 7.66 -21.55 -7.35
C LEU A 30 7.05 -21.40 -8.76
N ARG A 31 6.52 -22.48 -9.35
CA ARG A 31 5.81 -22.40 -10.64
C ARG A 31 4.55 -21.56 -10.51
N GLU A 32 3.81 -21.72 -9.43
CA GLU A 32 2.64 -20.91 -9.13
C GLU A 32 3.00 -19.43 -8.95
N ALA A 33 4.07 -19.12 -8.20
CA ALA A 33 4.58 -17.75 -8.03
C ALA A 33 4.87 -17.10 -9.39
N ARG A 34 5.59 -17.81 -10.27
CA ARG A 34 5.93 -17.32 -11.60
C ARG A 34 4.69 -17.03 -12.44
N ALA A 35 3.73 -17.94 -12.48
CA ALA A 35 2.51 -17.76 -13.27
C ALA A 35 1.69 -16.55 -12.78
N ARG A 36 1.57 -16.37 -11.45
CA ARG A 36 0.89 -15.23 -10.83
C ARG A 36 1.61 -13.91 -11.10
N LEU A 37 2.94 -13.90 -11.04
CA LEU A 37 3.76 -12.74 -11.37
C LEU A 37 3.55 -12.31 -12.82
N ILE A 38 3.59 -13.25 -13.77
CA ILE A 38 3.41 -12.95 -15.20
C ILE A 38 2.00 -12.39 -15.47
N ARG A 39 0.96 -12.98 -14.87
CA ARG A 39 -0.41 -12.44 -15.01
C ARG A 39 -0.53 -11.04 -14.43
N SER A 40 0.10 -10.76 -13.28
CA SER A 40 0.10 -9.43 -12.65
C SER A 40 0.84 -8.41 -13.52
N ALA A 41 1.99 -8.81 -14.08
CA ALA A 41 2.75 -7.99 -15.01
C ALA A 41 1.95 -7.68 -16.29
N LEU A 42 1.24 -8.65 -16.86
CA LEU A 42 0.38 -8.42 -18.03
C LEU A 42 -0.73 -7.41 -17.73
N VAL A 43 -1.41 -7.52 -16.59
CA VAL A 43 -2.44 -6.55 -16.19
C VAL A 43 -1.85 -5.16 -16.00
N LEU A 44 -0.64 -5.07 -15.42
CA LEU A 44 0.07 -3.80 -15.26
C LEU A 44 0.43 -3.18 -16.63
N VAL A 45 0.91 -3.98 -17.57
CA VAL A 45 1.21 -3.53 -18.95
C VAL A 45 -0.06 -3.04 -19.65
N VAL A 46 -1.18 -3.76 -19.52
CA VAL A 46 -2.46 -3.29 -20.07
C VAL A 46 -2.90 -1.98 -19.42
N ALA A 47 -2.84 -1.89 -18.09
CA ALA A 47 -3.16 -0.66 -17.35
C ALA A 47 -2.26 0.52 -17.75
N PHE A 48 -1.00 0.27 -18.06
CA PHE A 48 -0.06 1.27 -18.56
C PHE A 48 -0.50 1.85 -19.91
N PHE A 49 -0.84 1.00 -20.88
CA PHE A 49 -1.33 1.47 -22.17
C PHE A 49 -2.67 2.21 -22.05
N VAL A 50 -3.53 1.79 -21.11
CA VAL A 50 -4.78 2.50 -20.79
C VAL A 50 -4.53 3.85 -20.12
N ALA A 51 -3.42 4.02 -19.38
CA ALA A 51 -3.06 5.28 -18.73
C ALA A 51 -2.51 6.35 -19.69
N LEU A 52 -1.91 5.95 -20.82
CA LEU A 52 -1.35 6.87 -21.83
C LEU A 52 -2.31 7.98 -22.29
N PRO A 53 -3.58 7.72 -22.68
CA PRO A 53 -4.51 8.77 -23.07
C PRO A 53 -4.92 9.71 -21.92
N PHE A 54 -4.66 9.33 -20.67
CA PHE A 54 -4.96 10.14 -19.49
C PHE A 54 -3.76 10.94 -18.98
N TYR A 55 -2.71 11.10 -19.81
CA TYR A 55 -1.47 11.76 -19.41
C TYR A 55 -1.69 13.16 -18.82
N ASP A 56 -2.49 14.00 -19.48
CA ASP A 56 -2.71 15.38 -19.03
C ASP A 56 -3.44 15.42 -17.67
N GLN A 57 -4.47 14.58 -17.48
CA GLN A 57 -5.19 14.51 -16.19
C GLN A 57 -4.30 13.95 -15.08
N LEU A 58 -3.43 12.99 -15.40
CA LEU A 58 -2.45 12.46 -14.45
C LEU A 58 -1.39 13.51 -14.09
N LEU A 59 -0.99 14.34 -15.05
CA LEU A 59 -0.02 15.41 -14.81
C LEU A 59 -0.61 16.48 -13.89
N ASP A 60 -1.86 16.90 -14.14
CA ASP A 60 -2.59 17.81 -13.28
C ASP A 60 -2.76 17.26 -11.86
N LEU A 61 -3.05 15.96 -11.75
CA LEU A 61 -3.13 15.27 -10.46
C LEU A 61 -1.79 15.34 -9.73
N VAL A 62 -0.67 15.06 -10.40
CA VAL A 62 0.66 15.11 -9.77
C VAL A 62 1.04 16.52 -9.36
N LEU A 63 0.75 17.54 -10.17
CA LEU A 63 1.04 18.94 -9.84
C LEU A 63 0.13 19.51 -8.77
N GLY A 64 -1.05 18.92 -8.55
CA GLY A 64 -2.04 19.36 -7.57
C GLY A 64 -1.46 19.62 -6.17
N PRO A 65 -0.78 18.65 -5.52
CA PRO A 65 -0.23 18.85 -4.19
C PRO A 65 0.90 19.86 -4.12
N TYR A 66 1.68 19.99 -5.18
CA TYR A 66 2.73 21.01 -5.29
C TYR A 66 2.13 22.41 -5.36
N ASN A 67 1.13 22.62 -6.21
CA ASN A 67 0.41 23.90 -6.33
C ASN A 67 -0.30 24.27 -5.03
N GLN A 68 -0.89 23.29 -4.34
CA GLN A 68 -1.49 23.50 -3.02
C GLN A 68 -0.44 23.87 -1.96
N ALA A 69 0.74 23.26 -2.00
CA ALA A 69 1.82 23.59 -1.08
C ALA A 69 2.32 25.02 -1.27
N GLN A 70 2.44 25.50 -2.52
CA GLN A 70 2.79 26.90 -2.79
C GLN A 70 1.76 27.88 -2.22
N ALA A 71 0.47 27.56 -2.38
CA ALA A 71 -0.60 28.38 -1.82
C ALA A 71 -0.56 28.45 -0.28
N LEU A 72 0.02 27.45 0.40
CA LEU A 72 0.18 27.45 1.86
C LEU A 72 1.34 28.32 2.35
N VAL A 73 2.41 28.46 1.56
CA VAL A 73 3.60 29.25 1.93
C VAL A 73 3.41 30.73 1.61
N GLY A 74 2.57 31.06 0.63
CA GLY A 74 2.25 32.44 0.24
C GLY A 74 3.14 32.97 -0.88
N ALA A 75 2.82 34.18 -1.37
CA ALA A 75 3.40 34.74 -2.59
C ALA A 75 4.88 35.18 -2.47
N GLU A 76 5.47 35.14 -1.27
CA GLU A 76 6.84 35.60 -1.03
C GLU A 76 7.89 34.53 -1.39
N THR A 77 7.54 33.24 -1.36
CA THR A 77 8.43 32.15 -1.76
C THR A 77 8.05 31.62 -3.14
N VAL A 78 8.79 32.04 -4.17
CA VAL A 78 8.59 31.53 -5.53
C VAL A 78 9.25 30.16 -5.66
N SER A 79 8.43 29.14 -5.93
CA SER A 79 8.90 27.79 -6.21
C SER A 79 8.54 27.42 -7.66
N THR A 80 9.51 27.04 -8.47
CA THR A 80 9.25 26.68 -9.88
C THR A 80 9.66 25.25 -10.16
N ALA A 81 8.76 24.50 -10.80
CA ALA A 81 9.02 23.15 -11.24
C ALA A 81 9.56 23.18 -12.68
N TYR A 82 10.72 22.57 -12.91
CA TYR A 82 11.31 22.48 -14.25
C TYR A 82 11.65 21.03 -14.62
N VAL A 83 11.73 20.75 -15.92
CA VAL A 83 12.12 19.43 -16.43
C VAL A 83 13.54 19.52 -16.96
N ALA A 84 14.44 18.70 -16.42
CA ALA A 84 15.83 18.65 -16.84
C ALA A 84 16.05 17.69 -18.01
N GLY A 85 16.94 18.08 -18.94
CA GLY A 85 17.45 17.22 -20.02
C GLY A 85 16.48 16.96 -21.18
N ALA A 86 17.05 16.63 -22.34
CA ALA A 86 16.28 16.39 -23.58
C ALA A 86 15.34 15.18 -23.49
N THR A 87 15.68 14.18 -22.68
CA THR A 87 14.86 12.98 -22.46
C THR A 87 13.87 13.12 -21.30
N GLY A 88 13.92 14.24 -20.57
CA GLY A 88 13.11 14.48 -19.38
C GLY A 88 11.61 14.31 -19.60
N PRO A 89 11.00 14.97 -20.62
CA PRO A 89 9.56 14.85 -20.89
C PRO A 89 9.11 13.42 -21.21
N LEU A 90 9.92 12.66 -21.95
CA LEU A 90 9.62 11.25 -22.24
C LEU A 90 9.67 10.40 -20.97
N MET A 91 10.74 10.54 -20.18
CA MET A 91 10.90 9.79 -18.94
C MET A 91 9.78 10.11 -17.94
N LEU A 92 9.38 11.37 -17.87
CA LEU A 92 8.23 11.82 -17.09
C LEU A 92 6.96 11.07 -17.52
N ASN A 93 6.62 11.09 -18.80
CA ASN A 93 5.40 10.44 -19.29
C ASN A 93 5.38 8.94 -18.97
N LEU A 94 6.50 8.24 -19.23
CA LEU A 94 6.64 6.82 -18.92
C LEU A 94 6.52 6.52 -17.42
N LYS A 95 7.19 7.31 -16.57
CA LYS A 95 7.12 7.15 -15.11
C LYS A 95 5.70 7.41 -14.58
N LEU A 96 5.06 8.48 -15.06
CA LEU A 96 3.72 8.88 -14.67
C LEU A 96 2.69 7.80 -14.98
N CYS A 97 2.63 7.36 -16.25
CA CYS A 97 1.73 6.31 -16.68
C CYS A 97 2.06 4.97 -15.99
N GLY A 98 3.34 4.69 -15.75
CA GLY A 98 3.80 3.51 -15.01
C GLY A 98 3.29 3.47 -13.58
N THR A 99 3.45 4.56 -12.83
CA THR A 99 2.94 4.67 -11.45
C THR A 99 1.42 4.61 -11.41
N ALA A 100 0.73 5.30 -12.33
CA ALA A 100 -0.72 5.24 -12.44
C ALA A 100 -1.22 3.81 -12.68
N ALA A 101 -0.54 3.06 -13.57
CA ALA A 101 -0.84 1.66 -13.82
C ALA A 101 -0.65 0.77 -12.58
N VAL A 102 0.41 0.99 -11.80
CA VAL A 102 0.66 0.26 -10.55
C VAL A 102 -0.48 0.48 -9.55
N VAL A 103 -0.91 1.73 -9.38
CA VAL A 103 -1.99 2.09 -8.45
C VAL A 103 -3.33 1.55 -8.94
N ALA A 104 -3.66 1.72 -10.22
CA ALA A 104 -4.92 1.25 -10.81
C ALA A 104 -5.02 -0.28 -10.82
N ALA A 105 -3.91 -0.98 -11.07
CA ALA A 105 -3.85 -2.45 -11.05
C ALA A 105 -3.79 -3.03 -9.63
N SER A 106 -3.71 -2.19 -8.58
CA SER A 106 -3.54 -2.63 -7.19
C SER A 106 -4.54 -3.66 -6.70
N PRO A 107 -5.85 -3.60 -7.01
CA PRO A 107 -6.77 -4.65 -6.58
C PRO A 107 -6.42 -6.02 -7.15
N TYR A 108 -5.91 -6.05 -8.37
CA TYR A 108 -5.57 -7.31 -9.03
C TYR A 108 -4.23 -7.86 -8.55
N TRP A 109 -3.17 -7.05 -8.53
CA TRP A 109 -1.85 -7.57 -8.14
C TRP A 109 -1.77 -7.87 -6.63
N LEU A 110 -2.44 -7.09 -5.77
CA LEU A 110 -2.56 -7.42 -4.34
C LEU A 110 -3.31 -8.74 -4.13
N TRP A 111 -4.39 -8.97 -4.89
CA TRP A 111 -5.10 -10.25 -4.87
C TRP A 111 -4.20 -11.42 -5.28
N GLN A 112 -3.35 -11.24 -6.30
CA GLN A 112 -2.41 -12.28 -6.75
C GLN A 112 -1.31 -12.57 -5.73
N VAL A 113 -0.71 -11.52 -5.16
CA VAL A 113 0.29 -11.62 -4.08
C VAL A 113 -0.32 -12.34 -2.89
N TRP A 114 -1.50 -11.93 -2.45
CA TRP A 114 -2.13 -12.54 -1.29
C TRP A 114 -2.51 -14.00 -1.53
N SER A 115 -3.10 -14.29 -2.68
CA SER A 115 -3.50 -15.64 -3.06
C SER A 115 -2.32 -16.61 -3.20
N PHE A 116 -1.08 -16.11 -3.31
CA PHE A 116 0.15 -16.90 -3.21
C PHE A 116 0.52 -17.25 -1.75
N VAL A 117 0.18 -16.38 -0.79
CA VAL A 117 0.39 -16.59 0.66
C VAL A 117 -0.66 -17.52 1.28
N VAL A 118 -1.92 -17.43 0.82
CA VAL A 118 -3.06 -18.21 1.37
C VAL A 118 -2.83 -19.72 1.52
N PRO A 119 -2.17 -20.44 0.59
CA PRO A 119 -1.90 -21.87 0.72
C PRO A 119 -1.13 -22.24 2.00
N GLY A 120 -0.30 -21.34 2.53
CA GLY A 120 0.47 -21.54 3.76
C GLY A 120 -0.30 -21.28 5.07
N LEU A 121 -1.54 -20.79 5.00
CA LEU A 121 -2.35 -20.45 6.17
C LEU A 121 -3.16 -21.65 6.70
N LEU A 122 -3.47 -21.63 8.00
CA LEU A 122 -4.27 -22.67 8.64
C LEU A 122 -5.68 -22.74 8.04
N ALA A 123 -6.30 -23.93 8.04
CA ALA A 123 -7.61 -24.15 7.41
C ALA A 123 -8.71 -23.20 7.96
N ARG A 124 -8.64 -22.85 9.25
CA ARG A 124 -9.55 -21.89 9.89
C ARG A 124 -9.34 -20.44 9.43
N GLU A 125 -8.15 -20.10 8.92
CA GLU A 125 -7.77 -18.74 8.52
C GLU A 125 -8.10 -18.45 7.06
N LYS A 126 -8.17 -19.49 6.21
CA LYS A 126 -8.43 -19.37 4.76
C LYS A 126 -9.70 -18.58 4.40
N ARG A 127 -10.72 -18.59 5.27
CA ARG A 127 -11.95 -17.80 5.06
C ARG A 127 -11.67 -16.30 5.15
N TRP A 128 -10.90 -15.89 6.15
CA TRP A 128 -10.53 -14.48 6.36
C TRP A 128 -9.56 -14.00 5.27
N SER A 129 -8.74 -14.89 4.74
CA SER A 129 -7.85 -14.58 3.62
C SER A 129 -8.59 -14.09 2.36
N LYS A 130 -9.79 -14.62 2.06
CA LYS A 130 -10.58 -14.14 0.92
C LYS A 130 -11.12 -12.73 1.14
N VAL A 131 -11.54 -12.42 2.37
CA VAL A 131 -12.02 -11.08 2.76
C VAL A 131 -10.88 -10.07 2.63
N PHE A 132 -9.69 -10.42 3.12
CA PHE A 132 -8.51 -9.59 2.97
C PHE A 132 -8.19 -9.30 1.50
N ALA A 133 -8.16 -10.33 0.65
CA ALA A 133 -7.84 -10.16 -0.76
C ALA A 133 -8.82 -9.24 -1.50
N ALA A 134 -10.09 -9.21 -1.08
CA ALA A 134 -11.11 -8.35 -1.67
C ALA A 134 -11.04 -6.90 -1.19
N ILE A 135 -10.62 -6.68 0.07
CA ILE A 135 -10.58 -5.35 0.69
C ILE A 135 -9.23 -4.65 0.49
N ALA A 136 -8.13 -5.40 0.38
CA ALA A 136 -6.78 -4.85 0.24
C ALA A 136 -6.64 -3.94 -0.99
N GLY A 137 -7.24 -4.28 -2.12
CA GLY A 137 -7.22 -3.41 -3.31
C GLY A 137 -7.78 -2.02 -3.06
N PRO A 138 -9.08 -1.91 -2.71
CA PRO A 138 -9.70 -0.63 -2.36
C PRO A 138 -9.00 0.09 -1.21
N LEU A 139 -8.51 -0.65 -0.22
CA LEU A 139 -7.84 -0.08 0.94
C LEU A 139 -6.49 0.55 0.56
N PHE A 140 -5.69 -0.12 -0.27
CA PHE A 140 -4.47 0.43 -0.83
C PHE A 140 -4.72 1.74 -1.58
N ILE A 141 -5.75 1.79 -2.43
CA ILE A 141 -6.14 3.01 -3.14
C ILE A 141 -6.54 4.11 -2.14
N SER A 142 -7.25 3.78 -1.07
CA SER A 142 -7.57 4.74 0.00
C SER A 142 -6.32 5.24 0.73
N GLY A 143 -5.31 4.39 0.90
CA GLY A 143 -4.01 4.77 1.46
C GLY A 143 -3.24 5.71 0.54
N VAL A 144 -3.23 5.43 -0.76
CA VAL A 144 -2.69 6.34 -1.79
C VAL A 144 -3.40 7.70 -1.73
N ALA A 145 -4.73 7.72 -1.65
CA ALA A 145 -5.51 8.94 -1.52
C ALA A 145 -5.20 9.71 -0.21
N LEU A 146 -5.00 9.00 0.90
CA LEU A 146 -4.58 9.61 2.16
C LEU A 146 -3.20 10.25 2.04
N GLY A 147 -2.23 9.54 1.44
CA GLY A 147 -0.90 10.08 1.16
C GLY A 147 -0.97 11.36 0.32
N TYR A 148 -1.81 11.36 -0.73
CA TYR A 148 -2.03 12.50 -1.60
C TYR A 148 -2.56 13.72 -0.85
N TYR A 149 -3.45 13.51 0.12
CA TYR A 149 -4.02 14.58 0.95
C TYR A 149 -3.06 15.12 2.02
N VAL A 150 -2.12 14.29 2.48
CA VAL A 150 -1.12 14.68 3.49
C VAL A 150 0.07 15.40 2.83
N LEU A 151 0.43 15.03 1.60
CA LEU A 151 1.60 15.51 0.86
C LEU A 151 1.76 17.05 0.79
N PRO A 152 0.71 17.86 0.50
CA PRO A 152 0.85 19.32 0.40
C PRO A 152 1.35 19.95 1.70
N LYS A 153 0.98 19.36 2.85
CA LYS A 153 1.36 19.87 4.17
C LYS A 153 2.86 19.70 4.41
N GLY A 154 3.41 18.54 4.03
CA GLY A 154 4.85 18.30 4.12
C GLY A 154 5.63 19.18 3.15
N LEU A 155 5.19 19.25 1.89
CA LEU A 155 5.80 20.13 0.89
C LEU A 155 5.78 21.60 1.32
N GLY A 156 4.67 22.09 1.89
CA GLY A 156 4.60 23.47 2.39
C GLY A 156 5.61 23.74 3.50
N VAL A 157 5.83 22.79 4.41
CA VAL A 157 6.89 22.90 5.42
C VAL A 157 8.27 22.93 4.77
N LEU A 158 8.56 22.03 3.82
CA LEU A 158 9.87 21.98 3.13
C LEU A 158 10.13 23.27 2.32
N ILE A 159 9.16 23.74 1.56
CA ILE A 159 9.26 24.97 0.76
C ILE A 159 9.40 26.19 1.68
N GLY A 160 8.71 26.22 2.82
CA GLY A 160 8.80 27.31 3.81
C GLY A 160 10.16 27.46 4.49
N PHE A 161 11.08 26.50 4.34
CA PHE A 161 12.48 26.66 4.75
C PHE A 161 13.35 27.41 3.73
N THR A 162 12.80 27.77 2.58
CA THR A 162 13.52 28.59 1.58
C THR A 162 13.74 29.99 2.17
N PRO A 163 14.99 30.47 2.27
CA PRO A 163 15.27 31.80 2.78
C PRO A 163 14.66 32.91 1.91
N ASP A 164 14.25 34.01 2.57
CA ASP A 164 13.69 35.18 1.88
C ASP A 164 14.65 35.71 0.80
N GLY A 165 14.09 35.98 -0.38
CA GLY A 165 14.86 36.46 -1.54
C GLY A 165 15.56 35.36 -2.35
N MET A 166 15.38 34.08 -2.02
CA MET A 166 15.80 32.95 -2.86
C MET A 166 14.61 32.24 -3.50
N GLU A 167 14.78 31.80 -4.76
CA GLU A 167 13.82 30.96 -5.45
C GLU A 167 14.11 29.48 -5.19
N ASN A 168 13.05 28.69 -4.96
CA ASN A 168 13.16 27.25 -4.80
C ASN A 168 12.90 26.53 -6.13
N LEU A 169 13.97 26.15 -6.81
CA LEU A 169 13.92 25.41 -8.07
C LEU A 169 13.80 23.91 -7.81
N VAL A 170 12.64 23.34 -8.09
CA VAL A 170 12.36 21.92 -7.89
C VAL A 170 12.41 21.20 -9.22
N GLU A 171 13.31 20.22 -9.36
CA GLU A 171 13.30 19.37 -10.55
C GLU A 171 12.06 18.45 -10.51
N PHE A 172 11.26 18.46 -11.58
CA PHE A 172 10.05 17.67 -11.66
C PHE A 172 10.34 16.16 -11.50
N GLY A 173 11.46 15.67 -12.05
CA GLY A 173 11.84 14.26 -11.98
C GLY A 173 12.04 13.78 -10.54
N ASP A 174 12.67 14.61 -9.71
CA ASP A 174 12.89 14.34 -8.29
C ASP A 174 11.60 14.48 -7.50
N TYR A 175 10.83 15.54 -7.77
CA TYR A 175 9.49 15.71 -7.20
C TYR A 175 8.60 14.50 -7.48
N PHE A 176 8.55 14.03 -8.72
CA PHE A 176 7.75 12.88 -9.10
C PHE A 176 8.21 11.60 -8.40
N SER A 177 9.53 11.41 -8.27
CA SER A 177 10.09 10.25 -7.59
C SER A 177 9.76 10.26 -6.09
N PHE A 178 9.81 11.44 -5.46
CA PHE A 178 9.34 11.66 -4.09
C PHE A 178 7.84 11.39 -3.94
N PHE A 179 7.03 12.05 -4.78
CA PHE A 179 5.56 11.92 -4.83
C PHE A 179 5.14 10.45 -4.98
N SER A 180 5.60 9.79 -6.03
CA SER A 180 5.17 8.43 -6.38
C SER A 180 5.54 7.42 -5.28
N ARG A 181 6.78 7.48 -4.77
CA ARG A 181 7.22 6.60 -3.69
C ARG A 181 6.44 6.87 -2.41
N MET A 182 6.23 8.13 -2.04
CA MET A 182 5.45 8.49 -0.86
C MET A 182 4.03 7.92 -0.95
N LEU A 183 3.33 8.11 -2.07
CA LEU A 183 1.98 7.59 -2.27
C LEU A 183 1.92 6.07 -2.18
N LEU A 184 2.85 5.36 -2.84
CA LEU A 184 2.89 3.91 -2.81
C LEU A 184 3.17 3.37 -1.40
N VAL A 185 4.09 4.01 -0.66
CA VAL A 185 4.41 3.63 0.72
C VAL A 185 3.21 3.84 1.62
N PHE A 186 2.49 4.97 1.49
CA PHE A 186 1.23 5.19 2.19
C PHE A 186 0.20 4.10 1.89
N GLY A 187 0.02 3.75 0.61
CA GLY A 187 -0.86 2.66 0.18
C GLY A 187 -0.53 1.34 0.89
N ILE A 188 0.74 0.93 0.88
CA ILE A 188 1.20 -0.30 1.57
C ILE A 188 1.01 -0.17 3.09
N ALA A 189 1.26 1.00 3.66
CA ALA A 189 1.22 1.20 5.09
C ALA A 189 -0.19 1.04 5.68
N VAL A 190 -1.26 1.34 4.94
CA VAL A 190 -2.65 1.11 5.38
C VAL A 190 -3.00 -0.38 5.42
N GLU A 191 -2.35 -1.21 4.61
CA GLU A 191 -2.56 -2.67 4.62
C GLU A 191 -2.11 -3.32 5.93
N ILE A 192 -1.04 -2.81 6.55
CA ILE A 192 -0.48 -3.35 7.80
C ILE A 192 -1.52 -3.37 8.95
N PRO A 193 -2.14 -2.24 9.34
CA PRO A 193 -3.15 -2.21 10.40
C PRO A 193 -4.40 -3.02 10.04
N PHE A 194 -4.81 -3.02 8.76
CA PHE A 194 -5.92 -3.86 8.31
C PHE A 194 -5.61 -5.35 8.46
N PHE A 195 -4.39 -5.75 8.12
CA PHE A 195 -3.91 -7.12 8.32
C PHE A 195 -3.95 -7.52 9.80
N LEU A 196 -3.58 -6.63 10.73
CA LEU A 196 -3.67 -6.89 12.17
C LEU A 196 -5.13 -7.09 12.64
N VAL A 197 -6.07 -6.29 12.14
CA VAL A 197 -7.50 -6.48 12.43
C VAL A 197 -7.99 -7.83 11.91
N LEU A 198 -7.55 -8.24 10.71
CA LEU A 198 -7.89 -9.53 10.16
C LEU A 198 -7.35 -10.69 11.00
N LEU A 199 -6.10 -10.61 11.45
CA LEU A 199 -5.51 -11.62 12.34
C LEU A 199 -6.27 -11.73 13.66
N ASN A 200 -6.75 -10.62 14.20
CA ASN A 200 -7.63 -10.64 15.37
C ASN A 200 -8.99 -11.30 15.07
N LEU A 201 -9.59 -11.01 13.91
CA LEU A 201 -10.80 -11.69 13.46
C LEU A 201 -10.59 -13.20 13.26
N ALA A 202 -9.41 -13.62 12.81
CA ALA A 202 -9.03 -15.02 12.69
C ALA A 202 -8.73 -15.70 14.05
N GLY A 203 -8.57 -14.91 15.13
CA GLY A 203 -8.25 -15.41 16.48
C GLY A 203 -6.76 -15.65 16.71
N VAL A 204 -5.89 -15.16 15.83
CA VAL A 204 -4.43 -15.32 15.89
C VAL A 204 -3.79 -14.33 16.86
N VAL A 205 -4.30 -13.10 16.88
CA VAL A 205 -3.78 -12.00 17.71
C VAL A 205 -4.91 -11.37 18.51
N THR A 206 -4.68 -11.08 19.78
CA THR A 206 -5.62 -10.34 20.64
C THR A 206 -5.27 -8.85 20.67
N GLY A 207 -6.26 -7.99 20.86
CA GLY A 207 -6.05 -6.56 21.09
C GLY A 207 -5.19 -6.28 22.32
N ALA A 208 -5.22 -7.17 23.33
CA ALA A 208 -4.35 -7.09 24.50
C ALA A 208 -2.86 -7.32 24.14
N GLN A 209 -2.56 -8.30 23.29
CA GLN A 209 -1.20 -8.52 22.76
C GLN A 209 -0.72 -7.30 21.97
N LEU A 210 -1.59 -6.73 21.14
CA LEU A 210 -1.25 -5.55 20.34
C LEU A 210 -0.91 -4.34 21.22
N GLY A 211 -1.69 -4.13 22.29
CA GLY A 211 -1.40 -3.08 23.29
C GLY A 211 -0.12 -3.32 24.07
N ARG A 212 0.22 -4.57 24.39
CA ARG A 212 1.47 -4.92 25.08
C ARG A 212 2.71 -4.61 24.24
N HIS A 213 2.64 -4.81 22.93
CA HIS A 213 3.74 -4.55 22.00
C HIS A 213 3.66 -3.19 21.28
N ARG A 214 2.76 -2.30 21.73
CA ARG A 214 2.51 -1.00 21.12
C ARG A 214 3.77 -0.18 20.89
N SER A 215 4.66 -0.07 21.87
CA SER A 215 5.89 0.70 21.75
C SER A 215 6.81 0.16 20.64
N ILE A 216 6.93 -1.16 20.53
CA ILE A 216 7.75 -1.82 19.50
C ILE A 216 7.15 -1.60 18.12
N ILE A 217 5.83 -1.70 17.98
CA ILE A 217 5.15 -1.54 16.68
C ILE A 217 5.24 -0.08 16.22
N LEU A 218 4.99 0.89 17.12
CA LEU A 218 5.14 2.31 16.80
C LEU A 218 6.58 2.67 16.44
N MET A 219 7.57 2.15 17.19
CA MET A 219 8.98 2.32 16.86
C MET A 219 9.32 1.74 15.48
N SER A 220 8.80 0.54 15.17
CA SER A 220 8.99 -0.10 13.87
C SER A 220 8.35 0.72 12.73
N ALA A 221 7.21 1.37 12.98
CA ALA A 221 6.58 2.27 12.02
C ALA A 221 7.44 3.51 11.75
N VAL A 222 8.08 4.08 12.77
CA VAL A 222 9.02 5.21 12.61
C VAL A 222 10.27 4.78 11.85
N VAL A 223 10.86 3.63 12.19
CA VAL A 223 12.03 3.09 11.47
C VAL A 223 11.66 2.78 10.01
N PHE A 224 10.49 2.19 9.78
CA PHE A 224 9.99 1.95 8.42
C PHE A 224 9.82 3.26 7.67
N ALA A 225 9.24 4.29 8.29
CA ALA A 225 9.11 5.60 7.66
C ALA A 225 10.48 6.20 7.31
N ALA A 226 11.48 6.07 8.18
CA ALA A 226 12.84 6.55 7.93
C ALA A 226 13.47 5.89 6.69
N VAL A 227 13.28 4.57 6.53
CA VAL A 227 13.84 3.81 5.39
C VAL A 227 13.01 4.01 4.11
N ALA A 228 11.69 4.17 4.24
CA ALA A 228 10.80 4.27 3.11
C ALA A 228 10.79 5.68 2.49
N THR A 229 11.03 6.71 3.29
CA THR A 229 11.05 8.12 2.87
C THR A 229 12.24 8.39 1.94
N PRO A 230 12.01 8.86 0.70
CA PRO A 230 13.08 9.08 -0.27
C PRO A 230 13.99 10.28 0.04
N SER A 231 13.46 11.33 0.67
CA SER A 231 14.14 12.61 0.83
C SER A 231 15.08 12.69 2.04
N THR A 232 15.21 11.61 2.84
CA THR A 232 16.07 11.52 4.04
C THR A 232 15.93 12.68 5.05
N ASP A 233 14.85 13.46 4.97
CA ASP A 233 14.59 14.58 5.86
C ASP A 233 13.61 14.19 6.99
N PRO A 234 13.76 14.75 8.20
CA PRO A 234 12.89 14.39 9.33
C PRO A 234 11.41 14.75 9.12
N PHE A 235 11.09 15.77 8.33
CA PHE A 235 9.71 16.22 8.15
C PHE A 235 8.92 15.26 7.27
N SER A 236 9.48 14.85 6.14
CA SER A 236 8.88 13.84 5.27
C SER A 236 8.79 12.49 5.97
N MET A 237 9.77 12.15 6.82
CA MET A 237 9.69 10.96 7.68
C MET A 237 8.51 11.06 8.66
N LEU A 238 8.35 12.17 9.36
CA LEU A 238 7.24 12.38 10.30
C LEU A 238 5.89 12.45 9.59
N MET A 239 5.85 13.04 8.40
CA MET A 239 4.66 13.11 7.54
C MET A 239 4.13 11.72 7.22
N LEU A 240 5.00 10.73 7.05
CA LEU A 240 4.62 9.33 6.86
C LEU A 240 4.36 8.60 8.19
N ALA A 241 5.25 8.76 9.17
CA ALA A 241 5.19 8.04 10.44
C ALA A 241 3.92 8.38 11.24
N ILE A 242 3.52 9.65 11.30
CA ILE A 242 2.37 10.09 12.12
C ILE A 242 1.07 9.44 11.65
N PRO A 243 0.67 9.51 10.37
CA PRO A 243 -0.51 8.80 9.88
C PRO A 243 -0.44 7.28 10.11
N MET A 244 0.73 6.67 9.92
CA MET A 244 0.91 5.24 10.18
C MET A 244 0.67 4.88 11.65
N MET A 245 1.19 5.68 12.58
CA MET A 245 0.95 5.49 14.01
C MET A 245 -0.53 5.65 14.37
N VAL A 246 -1.21 6.63 13.77
CA VAL A 246 -2.67 6.83 13.95
C VAL A 246 -3.45 5.63 13.44
N LEU A 247 -3.13 5.12 12.25
CA LEU A 247 -3.79 3.94 11.68
C LEU A 247 -3.56 2.69 12.54
N PHE A 248 -2.36 2.51 13.09
CA PHE A 248 -2.09 1.44 14.03
C PHE A 248 -2.93 1.55 15.30
N ILE A 249 -3.01 2.75 15.91
CA ILE A 249 -3.82 2.98 17.10
C ILE A 249 -5.30 2.71 16.80
N LEU A 250 -5.79 3.13 15.63
CA LEU A 250 -7.15 2.83 15.19
C LEU A 250 -7.39 1.32 15.08
N ALA A 251 -6.47 0.56 14.48
CA ALA A 251 -6.54 -0.90 14.44
C ALA A 251 -6.51 -1.54 15.83
N GLU A 252 -5.66 -1.04 16.74
CA GLU A 252 -5.63 -1.50 18.13
C GLU A 252 -6.99 -1.29 18.83
N VAL A 253 -7.60 -0.13 18.66
CA VAL A 253 -8.93 0.15 19.22
C VAL A 253 -9.97 -0.80 18.63
N ILE A 254 -9.98 -0.99 17.31
CA ILE A 254 -10.91 -1.89 16.63
C ILE A 254 -10.78 -3.33 17.15
N THR A 255 -9.56 -3.85 17.27
CA THR A 255 -9.32 -5.21 17.78
C THR A 255 -9.76 -5.38 19.22
N ARG A 256 -9.51 -4.40 20.11
CA ARG A 256 -10.02 -4.42 21.48
C ARG A 256 -11.55 -4.42 21.55
N LEU A 257 -12.22 -3.67 20.66
CA LEU A 257 -13.68 -3.65 20.58
C LEU A 257 -14.24 -5.01 20.13
N ILE A 258 -13.58 -5.66 19.16
CA ILE A 258 -13.93 -7.01 18.70
C ILE A 258 -13.79 -8.03 19.84
N ASP A 259 -12.67 -7.99 20.58
CA ASP A 259 -12.42 -8.89 21.71
C ASP A 259 -13.44 -8.70 22.82
N ARG A 260 -13.78 -7.45 23.17
CA ARG A 260 -14.84 -7.15 24.16
C ARG A 260 -16.19 -7.73 23.74
N ARG A 261 -16.58 -7.55 22.47
CA ARG A 261 -17.85 -8.11 21.94
C ARG A 261 -17.85 -9.64 21.95
N ARG A 262 -16.72 -10.29 21.71
CA ARG A 262 -16.59 -11.75 21.80
C ARG A 262 -16.76 -12.24 23.25
N ALA A 263 -16.10 -11.58 24.21
CA ALA A 263 -16.24 -11.91 25.62
C ALA A 263 -17.68 -11.75 26.13
N SER A 264 -18.38 -10.66 25.79
CA SER A 264 -19.78 -10.46 26.18
C SER A 264 -20.72 -11.53 25.61
N ARG A 265 -20.49 -11.97 24.36
CA ARG A 265 -21.29 -13.04 23.74
C ARG A 265 -21.05 -14.41 24.40
N ALA A 266 -19.82 -14.71 24.78
CA ALA A 266 -19.50 -15.94 25.48
C ALA A 266 -20.17 -16.00 26.87
N LEU A 267 -20.16 -14.89 27.62
CA LEU A 267 -20.84 -14.82 28.92
C LEU A 267 -22.36 -14.99 28.81
N ALA A 268 -22.99 -14.38 27.79
CA ALA A 268 -24.43 -14.52 27.55
C ALA A 268 -24.86 -15.95 27.19
N GLN A 269 -23.96 -16.77 26.63
CA GLN A 269 -24.23 -18.18 26.31
C GLN A 269 -24.09 -19.13 27.52
N VAL A 270 -23.37 -18.71 28.56
CA VAL A 270 -23.13 -19.52 29.78
C VAL A 270 -24.20 -19.27 30.85
N ALA A 271 -24.82 -18.09 30.86
CA ALA A 271 -25.86 -17.69 31.82
C ALA A 271 -27.14 -18.57 31.92
N PRO A 272 -27.58 -19.35 30.90
CA PRO A 272 -28.81 -20.15 31.02
C PRO A 272 -28.76 -21.35 31.99
N TRP A 273 -27.59 -21.68 32.57
CA TRP A 273 -27.37 -22.93 33.31
C TRP A 273 -27.12 -22.73 34.81
N THR A 274 -27.34 -21.53 35.35
CA THR A 274 -27.06 -21.20 36.76
C THR A 274 -28.31 -20.94 37.61
N GLU A 275 -29.51 -21.29 37.13
CA GLU A 275 -30.79 -21.03 37.82
C GLU A 275 -31.57 -22.31 38.26
N ASP A 276 -30.92 -23.48 38.34
CA ASP A 276 -31.49 -24.72 38.92
C ASP A 276 -30.65 -25.20 40.12
#